data_AF-B9XIH9-F1
#
_entry.id   AF-B9XIH9-F1
#
_cell.length_a   1.000
_cell.length_b   1.000
_cell.length_c   1.000
_cell.angle_alpha   90.00
_cell.angle_beta   90.00
_cell.angle_gamma   90.00
#
_symmetry.space_group_name_H-M   'P 1'
#
loop_
_entity.id
_entity.type
_entity.pdbx_description
1 polymer ?
#
loop_
_entity_poly.entity_id
_entity_poly.type
_entity_poly.pdbx_seq_one_letter_code
_entity_poly.pdbx_strand_id
1 'polypeptide(L)'
;MNAKLLFKTIFLIVVLLLLVLMGMHNQQNIDFSLPPLLKQTIKQPAAIMYFGFFAIGVLAGTILTAGGGGKKGGGGSSSKPKNG
;
A
#
# COMPACT_ATOMS: atom_id res chain seq x y z
N MET A 1 -12.71 2.48 16.96
CA MET A 1 -11.70 2.84 15.92
C MET A 1 -11.86 4.32 15.59
N ASN A 2 -10.77 5.05 15.29
CA ASN A 2 -10.87 6.44 14.83
C ASN A 2 -11.55 6.48 13.45
N ALA A 3 -12.47 7.43 13.19
CA ALA A 3 -13.15 7.59 11.90
C ALA A 3 -12.17 7.68 10.71
N LYS A 4 -11.02 8.31 10.91
CA LYS A 4 -9.93 8.37 9.92
C LYS A 4 -9.38 6.98 9.59
N LEU A 5 -9.24 6.11 10.59
CA LEU A 5 -8.76 4.75 10.39
C LEU A 5 -9.84 3.90 9.70
N LEU A 6 -11.10 4.07 10.09
CA LEU A 6 -12.24 3.40 9.45
C LEU A 6 -12.33 3.75 7.95
N PHE A 7 -12.21 5.04 7.60
CA PHE A 7 -12.24 5.47 6.20
C PHE A 7 -11.09 4.85 5.39
N LYS A 8 -9.88 4.80 5.93
CA LYS A 8 -8.73 4.13 5.29
C LYS A 8 -8.99 2.64 5.08
N THR A 9 -9.56 1.97 6.08
CA THR A 9 -9.90 0.55 5.99
C THR A 9 -10.98 0.30 4.93
N ILE A 10 -12.05 1.11 4.90
CA ILE A 10 -13.11 1.02 3.89
C ILE A 10 -12.52 1.24 2.49
N PHE A 11 -11.69 2.28 2.33
CA PHE A 11 -11.01 2.55 1.07
C PHE A 11 -10.19 1.34 0.60
N LEU A 12 -9.38 0.75 1.50
CA LEU A 12 -8.59 -0.44 1.18
C LEU A 12 -9.48 -1.63 0.78
N ILE A 13 -10.58 -1.85 1.49
CA ILE A 13 -11.56 -2.91 1.18
C ILE A 13 -12.19 -2.69 -0.19
N VAL A 14 -12.56 -1.46 -0.55
CA VAL A 14 -13.11 -1.15 -1.88
C VAL A 14 -12.09 -1.48 -2.97
N VAL A 15 -10.82 -1.11 -2.79
CA VAL A 15 -9.76 -1.46 -3.76
C VAL A 15 -9.60 -2.98 -3.87
N LEU A 16 -9.58 -3.70 -2.74
CA LEU A 16 -9.50 -5.16 -2.72
C LEU A 16 -10.70 -5.82 -3.41
N LEU A 17 -11.91 -5.29 -3.19
CA LEU A 17 -13.12 -5.77 -3.87
C LEU A 17 -13.01 -5.58 -5.38
N LEU A 18 -12.50 -4.45 -5.85
CA LEU A 18 -12.26 -4.23 -7.28
C LEU A 18 -11.25 -5.24 -7.83
N LEU A 19 -10.19 -5.57 -7.09
CA LEU A 19 -9.24 -6.63 -7.49
C LEU A 19 -9.92 -8.00 -7.60
N VAL A 20 -10.81 -8.35 -6.66
CA VAL A 20 -11.56 -9.62 -6.69
C VAL A 20 -12.51 -9.65 -7.90
N LEU A 21 -13.32 -8.61 -8.09
CA LEU A 21 -14.24 -8.53 -9.21
C LEU A 21 -13.51 -8.57 -10.55
N MET A 22 -12.37 -7.87 -10.63
CA MET A 22 -11.50 -7.94 -11.78
C MET A 22 -11.02 -9.38 -12.00
N GLY A 23 -10.47 -10.05 -10.99
CA GLY A 23 -9.98 -11.43 -11.14
C GLY A 23 -11.06 -12.45 -11.50
N MET A 24 -12.30 -12.22 -11.07
CA MET A 24 -13.45 -13.06 -11.42
C MET A 24 -13.91 -12.87 -12.87
N HIS A 25 -13.93 -11.62 -13.36
CA HIS A 25 -14.52 -11.29 -14.66
C HIS A 25 -13.49 -11.11 -15.79
N ASN A 26 -12.20 -11.06 -15.46
CA ASN A 26 -11.11 -10.78 -16.39
C ASN A 26 -10.04 -11.88 -16.29
N GLN A 27 -10.44 -13.09 -16.68
CA GLN A 27 -9.60 -14.29 -16.62
C GLN A 27 -8.67 -14.44 -17.82
N GLN A 28 -8.78 -13.57 -18.82
CA GLN A 28 -7.90 -13.58 -19.98
C GLN A 28 -6.43 -13.34 -19.58
N ASN A 29 -5.55 -14.05 -20.27
CA ASN A 29 -4.12 -13.78 -20.19
C ASN A 29 -3.83 -12.44 -20.86
N ILE A 30 -3.00 -11.63 -20.21
CA ILE A 30 -2.46 -10.40 -20.78
C ILE A 30 -0.98 -10.56 -21.08
N ASP A 31 -0.54 -9.86 -22.11
CA ASP A 31 0.86 -9.73 -22.46
C ASP A 31 1.46 -8.63 -21.60
N PHE A 32 2.28 -9.02 -20.63
CA PHE A 32 2.99 -8.09 -19.78
C PHE A 32 4.44 -7.92 -20.25
N SER A 33 4.76 -6.70 -20.69
CA SER A 33 6.10 -6.31 -21.11
C SER A 33 6.57 -5.14 -20.26
N LEU A 34 7.76 -5.28 -19.64
CA LEU A 34 8.36 -4.20 -18.85
C LEU A 34 9.88 -4.12 -19.09
N PRO A 35 10.33 -3.67 -20.27
CA PRO A 35 11.74 -3.37 -20.49
C PRO A 35 12.17 -2.15 -19.66
N PRO A 36 13.42 -2.09 -19.15
CA PRO A 36 14.51 -3.07 -19.27
C PRO A 36 14.46 -4.19 -18.23
N LEU A 37 13.52 -4.15 -17.29
CA LEU A 37 13.48 -5.06 -16.13
C LEU A 37 13.12 -6.50 -16.54
N LEU A 38 12.27 -6.68 -17.55
CA LEU A 38 11.91 -7.96 -18.13
C LEU A 38 12.45 -8.09 -19.55
N LYS A 39 13.18 -9.18 -19.81
CA LYS A 39 13.74 -9.51 -21.13
C LYS A 39 12.74 -10.15 -22.09
N GLN A 40 11.63 -10.66 -21.56
CA GLN A 40 10.61 -11.37 -22.32
C GLN A 40 9.21 -10.97 -21.85
N THR A 41 8.26 -11.00 -22.76
CA THR A 41 6.84 -10.78 -22.44
C THR A 41 6.32 -11.95 -21.61
N ILE A 42 5.75 -11.65 -20.45
CA ILE A 42 5.12 -12.64 -19.58
C ILE A 42 3.63 -12.71 -19.94
N LYS A 43 3.11 -13.91 -20.21
CA LYS A 43 1.68 -14.13 -20.44
C LYS A 43 1.05 -14.79 -19.22
N GLN A 44 0.25 -14.03 -18.48
CA GLN A 44 -0.43 -14.51 -17.27
C GLN A 44 -1.81 -13.86 -17.12
N PRO A 45 -2.73 -14.48 -16.36
CA PRO A 45 -4.01 -13.86 -16.05
C PRO A 45 -3.80 -12.49 -15.43
N ALA A 46 -4.55 -11.50 -15.92
CA ALA A 46 -4.39 -10.13 -15.49
C ALA A 46 -4.59 -9.95 -13.97
N ALA A 47 -5.43 -10.79 -13.36
CA ALA A 47 -5.62 -10.88 -11.91
C ALA A 47 -4.30 -11.01 -11.13
N ILE A 48 -3.38 -11.87 -11.59
CA ILE A 48 -2.11 -12.12 -10.93
C ILE A 48 -1.23 -10.86 -10.96
N MET A 49 -1.20 -10.20 -12.12
CA MET A 49 -0.42 -8.97 -12.31
C MET A 49 -0.93 -7.84 -11.42
N TYR A 50 -2.24 -7.58 -11.41
CA TYR A 50 -2.82 -6.52 -10.58
C TYR A 50 -2.65 -6.79 -9.09
N PHE A 51 -2.84 -8.04 -8.65
CA PHE A 51 -2.60 -8.41 -7.26
C PHE A 51 -1.14 -8.23 -6.87
N GLY A 52 -0.20 -8.65 -7.72
CA GLY A 52 1.24 -8.47 -7.49
C GLY A 52 1.64 -7.01 -7.34
N PHE A 53 1.22 -6.14 -8.27
CA PHE A 53 1.53 -4.70 -8.18
C PHE A 53 0.86 -4.02 -6.99
N PHE A 54 -0.39 -4.39 -6.70
CA PHE A 54 -1.08 -3.88 -5.52
C PHE A 54 -0.35 -4.26 -4.23
N ALA A 55 0.06 -5.52 -4.09
CA ALA A 55 0.80 -5.99 -2.93
C ALA A 55 2.14 -5.24 -2.76
N ILE A 56 2.90 -5.07 -3.84
CA ILE A 56 4.14 -4.28 -3.84
C ILE A 56 3.86 -2.83 -3.43
N GLY A 57 2.82 -2.21 -3.98
CA GLY A 57 2.42 -0.84 -3.65
C GLY A 57 2.02 -0.68 -2.18
N VAL A 58 1.25 -1.63 -1.63
CA VAL A 58 0.87 -1.64 -0.20
C VAL A 58 2.09 -1.82 0.69
N LEU A 59 3.00 -2.73 0.35
CA LEU A 59 4.24 -2.94 1.10
C LEU A 59 5.12 -1.68 1.08
N ALA A 60 5.35 -1.10 -0.10
CA ALA A 60 6.12 0.13 -0.24
C ALA A 60 5.49 1.29 0.54
N GLY A 61 4.18 1.49 0.41
CA GLY A 61 3.44 2.51 1.17
C GLY A 61 3.52 2.28 2.67
N THR A 62 3.43 1.02 3.12
CA THR A 62 3.57 0.66 4.54
C THR A 62 4.98 0.96 5.04
N ILE A 63 6.03 0.62 4.29
CA ILE A 63 7.42 0.94 4.66
C ILE A 63 7.61 2.46 4.75
N LEU A 64 7.13 3.22 3.78
CA LEU A 64 7.28 4.68 3.75
C LEU A 64 6.50 5.39 4.87
N THR A 65 5.33 4.86 5.23
CA THR A 65 4.44 5.51 6.21
C THR A 65 4.60 5.00 7.63
N ALA A 66 4.95 3.72 7.83
CA ALA A 66 5.18 3.10 9.14
C ALA A 66 6.67 3.04 9.52
N GLY A 67 7.59 2.93 8.56
CA GLY A 67 9.04 2.86 8.80
C GLY A 67 9.74 4.22 8.95
N GLY A 68 9.12 5.31 8.49
CA GLY A 68 9.66 6.68 8.62
C GLY A 68 9.42 7.37 9.97
N GLY A 69 8.85 6.67 10.96
CA GLY A 69 8.43 7.22 12.25
C GLY A 69 9.53 7.54 13.27
N GLY A 70 10.80 7.51 12.87
CA GLY A 70 11.90 8.03 13.69
C GLY A 70 11.97 9.56 13.59
N LYS A 71 11.62 10.26 14.68
CA LYS A 71 11.68 11.73 14.89
C LYS A 71 10.57 12.59 14.28
N LYS A 72 9.38 12.59 14.91
CA LYS A 72 8.66 13.84 15.20
C LYS A 72 7.71 13.64 16.36
N GLY A 73 8.17 14.02 17.56
CA GLY A 73 7.40 13.87 18.79
C GLY A 73 8.20 14.01 20.09
N GLY A 74 9.47 14.46 20.03
CA GLY A 74 10.18 14.96 21.21
C GLY A 74 9.72 16.38 21.54
N GLY A 75 8.46 16.53 21.93
CA GLY A 75 8.01 17.71 22.67
C GLY A 75 8.38 17.47 24.12
N GLY A 76 9.55 17.97 24.52
CA GLY A 76 10.09 17.81 25.87
C GLY A 76 9.12 18.32 26.92
N SER A 77 8.45 17.41 27.62
CA SER A 77 7.94 17.66 28.95
C SER A 77 9.06 17.36 29.94
N SER A 78 9.92 18.33 30.20
CA SER A 78 10.81 18.34 31.37
C SER A 78 10.80 19.72 32.01
N SER A 79 9.80 19.93 32.87
CA SER A 79 9.95 20.49 34.22
C SER A 79 11.19 21.35 34.51
N LYS A 80 11.01 22.68 34.60
CA LYS A 80 11.44 23.51 35.76
C LYS A 80 10.92 24.96 35.66
N PRO A 81 10.01 25.44 36.54
CA PRO A 81 10.03 26.82 36.97
C PRO A 81 11.06 26.95 38.10
N LYS A 82 12.07 27.80 37.89
CA LYS A 82 12.96 28.28 38.93
C LYS A 82 12.30 29.54 39.50
N ASN A 83 11.77 29.47 40.72
CA ASN A 83 11.33 30.58 41.57
C ASN A 83 11.25 30.00 43.01
N GLY A 84 11.77 30.62 44.07
CA GLY A 84 12.58 31.81 44.27
C GLY A 84 13.30 31.66 45.61
#